data_AF-A0A2N2FQM6-F1
#
_entry.id   AF-A0A2N2FQM6-F1
#
_cell.length_a   1.000
_cell.length_b   1.000
_cell.length_c   1.000
_cell.angle_alpha   90.00
_cell.angle_beta   90.00
_cell.angle_gamma   90.00
#
_symmetry.space_group_name_H-M   'P 1'
#
loop_
_entity.id
_entity.type
_entity.pdbx_description
1 polymer ?
#
loop_
_entity_poly.entity_id
_entity_poly.type
_entity_poly.pdbx_seq_one_letter_code
_entity_poly.pdbx_strand_id
1 'polypeptide(L)' 'MGRIGDKFVALRAKNEKALVVYLTAGDPSLDVTKELIFALEAAGVDIVEIGVPFSDPT' A
#
# COMPACT_ATOMS: atom_id res chain seq x y z
N MET A 1 6.76 -17.38 -5.62
CA MET A 1 7.11 -16.08 -6.20
C MET A 1 5.80 -15.33 -6.39
N GLY A 2 5.66 -14.14 -5.80
CA GLY A 2 4.39 -13.39 -5.75
C GLY A 2 4.67 -11.90 -5.73
N ARG A 3 3.63 -11.09 -5.91
CA ARG A 3 3.75 -9.63 -6.19
C ARG A 3 4.74 -8.88 -5.28
N ILE A 4 4.74 -9.18 -3.97
CA ILE A 4 5.67 -8.55 -3.01
C ILE A 4 7.12 -8.92 -3.32
N GLY A 5 7.41 -10.21 -3.54
CA GLY A 5 8.76 -10.67 -3.87
C GLY A 5 9.25 -10.10 -5.21
N ASP A 6 8.38 -10.08 -6.21
CA ASP A 6 8.70 -9.55 -7.54
C ASP A 6 9.02 -8.04 -7.48
N LYS A 7 8.27 -7.30 -6.66
CA LYS A 7 8.52 -5.88 -6.42
C LYS A 7 9.89 -5.63 -5.79
N PHE A 8 10.26 -6.39 -4.76
CA PHE A 8 11.59 -6.27 -4.15
C PHE A 8 12.74 -6.64 -5.09
N VAL A 9 12.54 -7.64 -5.95
CA VAL A 9 13.52 -7.97 -7.01
C VAL A 9 13.70 -6.79 -7.97
N ALA A 10 12.60 -6.17 -8.42
CA ALA A 10 12.64 -5.02 -9.31
C ALA A 10 13.32 -3.79 -8.68
N LEU A 11 13.01 -3.48 -7.42
CA LEU A 11 13.62 -2.36 -6.69
C LEU A 11 15.12 -2.57 -6.46
N ARG A 12 15.52 -3.81 -6.11
CA ARG A 12 16.94 -4.15 -5.95
C ARG A 12 17.71 -3.96 -7.25
N ALA A 13 17.14 -4.34 -8.39
CA ALA A 13 17.76 -4.16 -9.69
C ALA A 13 17.99 -2.67 -10.04
N LYS A 14 17.17 -1.77 -9.47
CA LYS A 14 17.29 -0.31 -9.62
C LYS A 14 18.10 0.38 -8.53
N ASN A 15 18.60 -0.36 -7.53
CA ASN A 15 19.20 0.19 -6.31
C ASN A 15 18.29 1.17 -5.54
N GLU A 16 16.98 0.93 -5.58
CA GLU A 16 15.96 1.73 -4.92
C GLU A 16 15.50 1.06 -3.60
N LYS A 17 14.92 1.85 -2.70
CA LYS A 17 14.25 1.37 -1.48
C LYS A 17 12.75 1.34 -1.72
N ALA A 18 12.05 0.40 -1.07
CA ALA A 18 10.60 0.33 -1.15
C ALA A 18 9.95 1.43 -0.31
N LEU A 19 8.95 2.11 -0.87
CA LEU A 19 8.00 2.93 -0.11
C LEU A 19 6.75 2.11 0.19
N VAL A 20 6.47 1.87 1.47
CA VAL A 20 5.29 1.14 1.94
C VAL A 20 4.39 2.10 2.71
N VAL A 21 3.11 2.19 2.32
CA VAL A 21 2.13 3.10 2.93
C VAL A 21 0.99 2.31 3.53
N TYR A 22 0.66 2.61 4.78
CA TYR A 22 -0.51 2.07 5.48
C TYR A 22 -1.71 3.02 5.39
N LEU A 23 -2.90 2.44 5.19
CA LEU A 23 -4.18 3.12 5.33
C LEU A 23 -5.21 2.18 5.97
N THR A 24 -6.16 2.74 6.71
CA THR A 24 -7.28 1.97 7.26
C THR A 24 -8.41 1.94 6.25
N ALA A 25 -8.89 0.75 5.89
CA ALA A 25 -10.02 0.62 4.98
C ALA A 25 -11.27 1.29 5.56
N GLY A 26 -11.92 2.12 4.77
CA GLY A 26 -13.13 2.82 5.16
C GLY A 26 -12.90 4.18 5.83
N ASP A 27 -11.66 4.66 5.95
CA ASP A 27 -11.36 5.99 6.50
C ASP A 27 -11.06 7.01 5.38
N PRO A 28 -11.88 8.08 5.19
CA PRO A 28 -13.17 8.35 5.82
C PRO A 28 -14.35 7.56 5.19
N SER A 29 -14.15 6.89 4.06
CA SER A 29 -15.13 5.96 3.46
C SER A 29 -14.46 4.92 2.56
N LEU A 30 -15.20 3.88 2.16
CA LEU A 30 -14.70 2.85 1.23
C LEU A 30 -14.45 3.40 -0.18
N ASP A 31 -15.24 4.39 -0.62
CA ASP A 31 -15.02 5.06 -1.91
C ASP A 31 -13.71 5.83 -1.89
N VAL A 32 -13.45 6.58 -0.81
CA VAL A 32 -12.17 7.30 -0.64
C VAL A 32 -11.00 6.33 -0.49
N THR A 33 -11.18 5.19 0.17
CA THR A 33 -10.14 4.13 0.24
C THR A 33 -9.70 3.70 -1.16
N LYS A 34 -10.66 3.47 -2.07
CA LYS A 34 -10.37 3.09 -3.45
C LYS A 34 -9.63 4.20 -4.20
N GLU A 35 -10.08 5.45 -4.07
CA GLU A 35 -9.42 6.60 -4.70
C GLU A 35 -7.98 6.76 -4.21
N LEU A 36 -7.75 6.62 -2.90
CA LEU A 36 -6.42 6.70 -2.29
C LEU A 36 -5.48 5.60 -2.81
N ILE A 37 -5.93 4.36 -2.94
CA ILE A 37 -5.08 3.26 -3.45
C ILE A 37 -4.53 3.59 -4.84
N PHE A 38 -5.37 4.08 -5.76
CA PHE A 38 -4.92 4.45 -7.10
C PHE A 38 -4.06 5.72 -7.10
N ALA A 39 -4.36 6.69 -6.24
CA ALA A 39 -3.52 7.87 -6.08
C ALA A 39 -2.12 7.52 -5.56
N LEU A 40 -2.02 6.59 -4.60
CA LEU A 40 -0.75 6.10 -4.05
C LEU A 40 0.06 5.33 -5.10
N GLU A 41 -0.59 4.49 -5.91
CA GLU A 41 0.06 3.84 -7.05
C GLU A 41 0.65 4.88 -8.02
N ALA A 42 -0.14 5.89 -8.41
CA ALA A 42 0.32 6.96 -9.30
C ALA A 42 1.44 7.82 -8.69
N ALA A 43 1.48 7.95 -7.36
CA ALA A 43 2.54 8.65 -6.62
C ALA A 43 3.84 7.83 -6.46
N GLY A 44 3.85 6.56 -6.90
CA GLY A 44 5.03 5.70 -6.85
C GLY A 44 5.17 4.88 -5.57
N VAL A 45 4.09 4.67 -4.81
CA VAL A 45 4.10 3.72 -3.69
C VAL A 45 4.28 2.29 -4.21
N ASP A 46 5.17 1.53 -3.58
CA ASP A 46 5.51 0.19 -4.04
C ASP A 46 4.58 -0.88 -3.48
N ILE A 47 4.18 -0.72 -2.23
CA ILE A 47 3.32 -1.65 -1.49
C ILE A 47 2.35 -0.83 -0.64
N VAL A 48 1.08 -1.20 -0.69
CA VAL A 48 0.03 -0.61 0.15
C VAL A 48 -0.37 -1.64 1.21
N GLU A 49 -0.33 -1.23 2.47
CA GLU A 49 -0.89 -1.97 3.59
C GLU A 49 -2.29 -1.43 3.88
N ILE A 50 -3.28 -2.32 3.91
CA ILE A 50 -4.68 -1.95 4.16
C ILE A 50 -5.10 -2.60 5.47
N GLY A 51 -5.28 -1.77 6.50
CA GLY A 51 -5.81 -2.19 7.79
C GLY A 51 -7.31 -2.45 7.71
N VAL A 52 -7.76 -3.56 8.31
CA VAL A 52 -9.19 -3.82 8.54
C VAL A 52 -9.58 -3.18 9.87
N PRO A 53 -10.60 -2.32 9.93
CA PRO A 53 -11.06 -1.73 11.18
C PRO A 53 -11.37 -2.78 12.25
N PHE A 54 -10.91 -2.54 13.48
CA PHE A 54 -11.15 -3.37 14.65
C PHE A 54 -11.73 -2.51 15.77
N SER A 55 -12.67 -3.05 16.56
CA SER A 55 -13.42 -2.28 17.57
C SER A 55 -12.54 -1.76 18.69
N ASP A 56 -11.49 -2.50 19.05
CA ASP A 56 -10.62 -2.22 20.20
C ASP A 56 -9.13 -2.26 19.79
N PRO A 57 -8.64 -1.27 19.02
CA PRO A 57 -7.34 -1.32 18.35
C PRO A 57 -6.13 -1.00 19.26
N THR A 58 -6.19 -1.37 20.54
CA THR A 58 -5.18 -1.05 21.58
C THR A 58 -4.64 -2.26 22.28
#